data_AF-A0A7Y8JZ46-F1
#
_entry.id   AF-A0A7Y8JZ46-F1
#
_cell.length_a   1.000
_cell.length_b   1.000
_cell.length_c   1.000
_cell.angle_alpha   90.00
_cell.angle_beta   90.00
_cell.angle_gamma   90.00
#
_symmetry.space_group_name_H-M   'P 1'
#
loop_
_entity.id
_entity.type
_entity.pdbx_description
1 polymer ?
#
loop_
_entity_poly.entity_id
_entity_poly.type
_entity_poly.pdbx_seq_one_letter_code
_entity_poly.pdbx_strand_id
1 'polypeptide(L)'
;HLDDDTIARAQASLARFDSVGQQRMAALHGGNRDNLEVSPNLWAGVGLVRGGAGTALVGDGPTVAARVKEYAALGIDTFIFSGYPHLEESYRVAELLFPHLDIERPELPKSAGYVSPFGEMVA
;
A
#
# COMPACT_ATOMS: atom_id res chain seq x y z
N HIS A 1 7.90 -6.07 -19.68
CA HIS A 1 6.81 -5.44 -20.46
C HIS A 1 5.53 -6.17 -20.12
N LEU A 2 4.44 -5.44 -19.87
CA LEU A 2 3.13 -6.02 -19.54
C LEU A 2 2.26 -6.02 -20.79
N ASP A 3 1.88 -7.20 -21.28
CA ASP A 3 1.06 -7.37 -22.49
C ASP A 3 -0.45 -7.45 -22.16
N ASP A 4 -1.28 -7.26 -23.19
CA ASP A 4 -2.73 -7.21 -23.07
C ASP A 4 -3.33 -8.56 -22.67
N ASP A 5 -2.73 -9.66 -23.13
CA ASP A 5 -3.15 -11.02 -22.76
C ASP A 5 -2.98 -11.29 -21.26
N THR A 6 -1.87 -10.80 -20.67
CA THR A 6 -1.62 -10.93 -19.23
C THR A 6 -2.62 -10.10 -18.42
N ILE A 7 -2.94 -8.89 -18.88
CA ILE A 7 -3.97 -8.06 -18.25
C ILE A 7 -5.33 -8.75 -18.34
N ALA A 8 -5.73 -9.21 -19.53
CA ALA A 8 -7.01 -9.87 -19.75
C ALA A 8 -7.17 -11.11 -18.86
N ARG A 9 -6.14 -11.96 -18.76
CA ARG A 9 -6.14 -13.13 -17.86
C ARG A 9 -6.29 -12.73 -16.39
N ALA A 10 -5.56 -11.71 -15.95
CA ALA A 10 -5.65 -11.25 -14.57
C ALA A 10 -7.03 -10.65 -14.26
N GLN A 11 -7.55 -9.79 -15.13
CA GLN A 11 -8.88 -9.19 -14.96
C GLN A 11 -9.98 -10.24 -14.98
N ALA A 12 -9.90 -11.26 -15.84
CA ALA A 12 -10.84 -12.37 -15.85
C ALA A 12 -10.83 -13.20 -14.56
N SER A 13 -9.67 -13.30 -13.90
CA SER A 13 -9.55 -13.93 -12.57
C SER A 13 -10.16 -13.05 -11.48
N LEU A 14 -9.81 -11.76 -11.47
CA LEU A 14 -10.29 -10.78 -10.48
C LEU A 14 -11.82 -10.56 -10.58
N ALA A 15 -12.40 -10.66 -11.78
CA ALA A 15 -13.84 -10.53 -12.00
C ALA A 15 -14.68 -11.65 -11.37
N ARG A 16 -14.05 -12.76 -10.93
CA ARG A 16 -14.73 -13.87 -10.24
C ARG A 16 -15.01 -13.57 -8.77
N PHE A 17 -14.44 -12.51 -8.20
CA PHE A 17 -14.71 -12.10 -6.83
C PHE A 17 -16.03 -11.33 -6.75
N ASP A 18 -16.86 -11.65 -5.76
CA ASP A 18 -18.13 -10.94 -5.49
C ASP A 18 -17.93 -9.59 -4.78
N SER A 19 -16.68 -9.12 -4.67
CA SER A 19 -16.33 -7.88 -3.97
C SER A 19 -16.69 -6.64 -4.78
N VAL A 20 -17.62 -5.83 -4.25
CA VAL A 20 -17.93 -4.49 -4.79
C VAL A 20 -16.69 -3.60 -4.81
N GLY A 21 -15.80 -3.75 -3.82
CA GLY A 21 -14.52 -3.02 -3.80
C GLY A 21 -13.64 -3.38 -4.99
N GLN A 22 -13.51 -4.68 -5.29
CA GLN A 22 -12.76 -5.15 -6.45
C GLN A 22 -13.36 -4.64 -7.77
N GLN A 23 -14.68 -4.65 -7.90
CA GLN A 23 -15.37 -4.13 -9.08
C GLN A 23 -15.10 -2.62 -9.27
N ARG A 24 -15.16 -1.84 -8.19
CA ARG A 24 -14.84 -0.40 -8.22
C ARG A 24 -13.38 -0.14 -8.60
N MET A 25 -12.45 -0.93 -8.08
CA MET A 25 -11.03 -0.81 -8.42
C MET A 25 -10.77 -1.15 -9.89
N ALA A 26 -11.39 -2.20 -10.43
CA ALA A 26 -11.25 -2.56 -11.85
C ALA A 26 -11.82 -1.47 -12.78
N ALA A 27 -12.92 -0.83 -12.37
CA ALA A 27 -13.55 0.26 -13.13
C ALA A 27 -12.66 1.50 -13.27
N LEU A 28 -11.65 1.68 -12.41
CA LEU A 28 -10.72 2.82 -12.49
C LEU A 28 -9.83 2.80 -13.73
N HIS A 29 -9.52 1.60 -14.26
CA HIS A 29 -8.64 1.45 -15.42
C HIS A 29 -9.30 0.67 -16.58
N GLY A 30 -10.38 -0.09 -16.34
CA GLY A 30 -11.13 -0.81 -17.38
C GLY A 30 -10.29 -1.83 -18.16
N GLY A 31 -9.19 -2.30 -17.59
CA GLY A 31 -8.18 -3.14 -18.27
C GLY A 31 -7.30 -2.41 -19.30
N ASN A 32 -7.39 -1.08 -19.42
CA ASN A 32 -6.60 -0.30 -20.38
C ASN A 32 -5.35 0.32 -19.72
N ARG A 33 -4.24 0.38 -20.47
CA ARG A 33 -2.95 1.00 -20.08
C ARG A 33 -2.86 2.50 -20.38
N ASP A 34 -3.75 3.04 -21.22
CA ASP A 34 -3.60 4.38 -21.80
C ASP A 34 -3.91 5.53 -20.83
N ASN A 35 -4.65 5.28 -19.74
CA ASN A 35 -5.02 6.30 -18.77
C ASN A 35 -5.11 5.73 -17.36
N LEU A 36 -3.97 5.66 -16.69
CA LEU A 36 -3.85 5.01 -15.37
C LEU A 36 -3.70 6.01 -14.22
N GLU A 37 -3.52 7.30 -14.49
CA GLU A 37 -3.52 8.32 -13.44
C GLU A 37 -4.94 8.84 -13.24
N VAL A 38 -5.61 8.37 -12.19
CA VAL A 38 -7.03 8.69 -11.94
C VAL A 38 -7.21 9.98 -11.16
N SER A 39 -6.14 10.47 -10.55
CA SER A 39 -6.01 11.76 -9.85
C SER A 39 -4.51 12.06 -9.72
N PRO A 40 -4.06 13.33 -9.56
CA PRO A 40 -2.65 13.65 -9.46
C PRO A 40 -1.90 12.78 -8.43
N ASN A 41 -0.91 12.01 -8.88
CA ASN A 41 -0.11 11.08 -8.06
C ASN A 41 -0.87 9.85 -7.52
N LEU A 42 -2.06 9.56 -8.04
CA LEU A 42 -2.85 8.38 -7.71
C LEU A 42 -3.00 7.50 -8.95
N TRP A 43 -2.22 6.42 -9.01
CA TRP A 43 -2.05 5.59 -10.19
C TRP A 43 -2.75 4.23 -10.04
N ALA A 44 -3.69 3.92 -10.92
CA ALA A 44 -4.49 2.69 -10.93
C ALA A 44 -3.81 1.50 -11.63
N GLY A 45 -2.61 1.68 -12.19
CA GLY A 45 -1.95 0.62 -12.96
C GLY A 45 -1.52 -0.60 -12.15
N VAL A 46 -1.36 -0.46 -10.84
CA VAL A 46 -1.12 -1.62 -9.94
C VAL A 46 -2.29 -2.62 -9.98
N GLY A 47 -3.51 -2.13 -10.23
CA GLY A 47 -4.72 -2.94 -10.33
C GLY A 47 -4.87 -3.71 -11.66
N LEU A 48 -4.03 -3.46 -12.66
CA LEU A 48 -4.12 -4.14 -13.97
C LEU A 48 -3.91 -5.65 -13.87
N VAL A 49 -3.06 -6.09 -12.94
CA VAL A 49 -2.71 -7.52 -12.81
C VAL A 49 -2.74 -8.04 -11.37
N ARG A 50 -2.66 -7.15 -10.38
CA ARG A 50 -2.47 -7.53 -9.00
C ARG A 50 -3.79 -7.47 -8.23
N GLY A 51 -4.05 -8.49 -7.43
CA GLY A 51 -5.04 -8.38 -6.36
C GLY A 51 -4.52 -7.55 -5.17
N GLY A 52 -5.43 -6.94 -4.41
CA GLY A 52 -5.08 -6.10 -3.26
C GLY A 52 -5.50 -4.64 -3.50
N ALA A 53 -4.58 -3.69 -3.27
CA ALA A 53 -4.84 -2.29 -3.54
C ALA A 53 -4.97 -2.04 -5.05
N GLY A 54 -6.04 -1.35 -5.47
CA GLY A 54 -6.30 -0.99 -6.86
C GLY A 54 -5.58 0.27 -7.34
N THR A 55 -4.99 1.03 -6.42
CA THR A 55 -4.27 2.28 -6.71
C THR A 55 -3.00 2.38 -5.88
N ALA A 56 -2.01 3.10 -6.39
CA ALA A 56 -0.78 3.44 -5.70
C ALA A 56 -0.60 4.97 -5.64
N LEU A 57 -0.10 5.48 -4.52
CA LEU A 57 0.44 6.83 -4.46
C LEU A 57 1.84 6.84 -5.05
N VAL A 58 2.08 7.65 -6.09
CA VAL A 58 3.34 7.64 -6.84
C VAL A 58 3.92 9.05 -6.90
N GLY A 59 5.11 9.24 -6.36
CA GLY A 59 5.79 10.54 -6.31
C GLY A 59 7.02 10.50 -5.39
N ASP A 60 7.60 11.67 -5.13
CA ASP A 60 8.61 11.81 -4.07
C ASP A 60 7.97 11.82 -2.67
N GLY A 61 8.81 11.75 -1.63
CA GLY A 61 8.38 11.74 -0.23
C GLY A 61 7.39 12.85 0.13
N PRO A 62 7.72 14.13 -0.13
CA PRO A 62 6.81 15.26 0.12
C PRO A 62 5.49 15.17 -0.67
N THR A 63 5.53 14.78 -1.94
CA THR A 63 4.34 14.67 -2.80
C THR A 63 3.41 13.58 -2.29
N VAL A 64 3.94 12.41 -1.95
CA VAL A 64 3.15 11.31 -1.36
C VAL A 64 2.61 11.73 0.01
N ALA A 65 3.42 12.40 0.84
CA ALA A 65 2.99 12.89 2.14
C ALA A 65 1.82 13.89 2.04
N ALA A 66 1.83 14.76 1.02
CA ALA A 66 0.71 15.67 0.76
C ALA A 66 -0.59 14.91 0.49
N ARG A 67 -0.54 13.83 -0.32
CA ARG A 67 -1.72 12.99 -0.59
C ARG A 67 -2.20 12.22 0.64
N VAL A 68 -1.29 11.70 1.46
CA VAL A 68 -1.64 11.07 2.74
C VAL A 68 -2.34 12.08 3.67
N LYS A 69 -1.84 13.32 3.74
CA LYS A 69 -2.47 14.39 4.53
C LYS A 69 -3.84 14.81 4.01
N GLU A 70 -4.05 14.81 2.70
CA GLU A 70 -5.38 15.04 2.10
C GLU A 70 -6.38 13.97 2.56
N TYR A 71 -5.99 12.69 2.55
CA TYR A 71 -6.82 11.61 3.10
C TYR A 71 -7.04 11.76 4.61
N ALA A 72 -6.00 12.13 5.37
CA ALA A 72 -6.11 12.35 6.81
C ALA A 72 -7.06 13.49 7.17
N ALA A 73 -7.08 14.56 6.36
CA ALA A 73 -8.01 15.68 6.53
C ALA A 73 -9.49 15.27 6.31
N LEU A 74 -9.74 14.15 5.62
CA LEU A 74 -11.07 13.54 5.48
C LEU A 74 -11.44 12.62 6.66
N GLY A 75 -10.57 12.51 7.68
CA GLY A 75 -10.79 11.68 8.86
C GLY A 75 -10.23 10.27 8.77
N ILE A 76 -9.37 9.97 7.80
CA ILE A 76 -8.67 8.67 7.72
C ILE A 76 -7.44 8.71 8.64
N ASP A 77 -7.46 7.93 9.71
CA ASP A 77 -6.34 7.84 10.68
C ASP A 77 -5.38 6.68 10.40
N THR A 78 -5.85 5.64 9.71
CA THR A 78 -5.11 4.39 9.53
C THR A 78 -4.85 4.12 8.05
N PHE A 79 -3.58 3.93 7.71
CA PHE A 79 -3.13 3.68 6.33
C PHE A 79 -2.46 2.32 6.21
N ILE A 80 -3.04 1.42 5.42
CA ILE A 80 -2.48 0.10 5.12
C ILE A 80 -1.73 0.17 3.80
N PHE A 81 -0.41 0.36 3.86
CA PHE A 81 0.45 0.42 2.67
C PHE A 81 0.97 -0.95 2.25
N SER A 82 1.25 -1.09 0.96
CA SER A 82 2.01 -2.22 0.39
C SER A 82 2.85 -1.71 -0.78
N GLY A 83 4.03 -2.31 -1.00
CA GLY A 83 4.93 -2.00 -2.10
C GLY A 83 5.64 -3.26 -2.62
N TYR A 84 6.33 -3.14 -3.75
CA TYR A 84 7.03 -4.25 -4.41
C TYR A 84 8.53 -4.00 -4.61
N PRO A 85 9.40 -4.92 -4.15
CA PRO A 85 9.11 -6.02 -3.23
C PRO A 85 8.83 -5.48 -1.80
N HIS A 86 8.02 -6.21 -1.02
CA HIS A 86 7.47 -5.66 0.23
C HIS A 86 8.52 -5.30 1.29
N LEU A 87 9.63 -6.04 1.37
CA LEU A 87 10.67 -5.78 2.35
C LEU A 87 11.37 -4.46 2.06
N GLU A 88 11.91 -4.31 0.85
CA GLU A 88 12.64 -3.13 0.40
C GLU A 88 11.75 -1.88 0.41
N GLU A 89 10.50 -2.02 -0.03
CA GLU A 89 9.56 -0.90 -0.02
C GLU A 89 9.10 -0.52 1.39
N SER A 90 9.16 -1.42 2.38
CA SER A 90 8.93 -1.05 3.78
C SER A 90 10.01 -0.09 4.30
N TYR A 91 11.28 -0.32 3.95
CA TYR A 91 12.36 0.62 4.24
C TYR A 91 12.17 1.92 3.49
N ARG A 92 11.82 1.85 2.21
CA ARG A 92 11.63 3.05 1.39
C ARG A 92 10.53 3.97 1.91
N VAL A 93 9.40 3.41 2.34
CA VAL A 93 8.32 4.16 2.99
C VAL A 93 8.82 4.76 4.31
N ALA A 94 9.50 3.97 5.15
CA ALA A 94 10.01 4.46 6.43
C ALA A 94 11.05 5.59 6.27
N GLU A 95 11.93 5.49 5.28
CA GLU A 95 13.04 6.42 5.07
C GLU A 95 12.60 7.69 4.33
N LEU A 96 11.71 7.57 3.34
CA LEU A 96 11.36 8.67 2.43
C LEU A 96 10.02 9.33 2.73
N LEU A 97 9.06 8.62 3.33
CA LEU A 97 7.73 9.15 3.58
C LEU A 97 7.54 9.58 5.04
N PHE A 98 7.94 8.74 6.00
CA PHE A 98 7.71 9.04 7.43
C PHE A 98 8.31 10.37 7.91
N PRO A 99 9.47 10.86 7.42
CA PRO A 99 9.97 12.17 7.83
C PRO A 99 9.06 13.35 7.51
N HIS A 100 8.05 13.16 6.65
CA HIS A 100 7.11 14.20 6.23
C HIS A 100 5.72 14.05 6.87
N LEU A 101 5.52 13.04 7.71
CA LEU A 101 4.25 12.71 8.36
C LEU A 101 4.40 12.79 9.89
N ASP A 102 3.31 13.16 10.55
CA ASP A 102 3.20 13.02 12.00
C ASP A 102 2.68 11.61 12.29
N ILE A 103 3.61 10.69 12.57
CA ILE A 103 3.29 9.27 12.77
C ILE A 103 3.22 8.93 14.25
N GLU A 104 2.13 8.28 14.66
CA GLU A 104 2.08 7.63 15.97
C GLU A 104 3.06 6.47 15.99
N ARG A 105 4.06 6.53 16.89
CA ARG A 105 5.00 5.44 17.12
C ARG A 105 4.51 4.66 18.34
N PRO A 106 3.97 3.44 18.16
CA PRO A 106 3.57 2.63 19.30
C PRO A 106 4.79 2.37 20.18
N GLU A 107 4.62 2.48 21.50
CA GLU A 107 5.66 2.05 22.42
C GLU A 107 5.90 0.55 22.20
N LEU A 108 7.16 0.19 21.96
CA LEU A 108 7.54 -1.21 21.99
C LEU A 108 7.20 -1.74 23.38
N PRO A 109 6.63 -2.96 23.50
CA PRO A 109 6.47 -3.59 24.79
C PRO A 109 7.84 -3.58 25.48
N LYS A 110 7.93 -2.92 26.64
CA LYS A 110 9.08 -3.13 27.54
C LYS A 110 9.18 -4.64 27.68
N SER A 111 10.34 -5.20 27.33
CA SER A 111 10.55 -6.64 27.34
C SER A 111 9.91 -7.20 28.61
N ALA A 112 8.82 -7.96 28.46
CA ALA A 112 8.42 -8.85 29.53
C ALA A 112 9.65 -9.74 29.70
N GLY A 113 10.36 -9.56 30.81
CA GLY A 113 11.71 -10.09 30.99
C GLY A 113 11.82 -11.47 30.38
N TYR A 114 12.79 -11.66 29.50
CA TYR A 114 13.07 -12.97 28.92
C TYR A 114 13.39 -13.91 30.07
N VAL A 115 12.39 -14.65 30.57
CA VAL A 115 12.65 -15.76 31.49
C VAL A 115 13.18 -16.86 30.61
N SER A 116 14.50 -17.00 30.61
CA SER A 116 15.15 -18.18 30.03
C SER A 116 14.47 -19.43 30.59
N PRO A 117 14.20 -20.48 29.78
CA PRO A 117 13.69 -21.75 30.29
C PRO A 117 14.65 -22.42 31.31
N PHE A 118 15.83 -21.85 31.50
CA PHE A 118 16.83 -22.24 32.48
C PHE A 118 16.87 -21.38 33.75
N GLY A 119 15.90 -20.50 33.98
CA GLY A 119 15.68 -19.89 35.30
C GLY A 119 16.67 -18.82 35.74
N GLU A 120 17.56 -18.33 34.87
CA GLU A 120 18.37 -17.15 35.17
C GLU A 120 17.76 -15.89 34.57
N MET A 121 17.57 -14.88 35.42
CA MET A 121 17.36 -13.50 35.00
C MET A 121 18.71 -12.93 34.56
N VAL A 122 18.86 -12.66 33.27
CA VAL A 122 19.98 -11.86 32.77
C VAL A 122 19.57 -10.39 32.91
N ALA A 123 20.33 -9.64 33.73
CA ALA A 123 20.19 -8.21 33.94
C ALA A 123 20.80 -7.39 32.80
#